data_AF-A0A1H9VG03-F1
#
_entry.id   AF-A0A1H9VG03-F1
#
_cell.length_a   1.000
_cell.length_b   1.000
_cell.length_c   1.000
_cell.angle_alpha   90.00
_cell.angle_beta   90.00
_cell.angle_gamma   90.00
#
_symmetry.space_group_name_H-M   'P 1'
#
loop_
_entity.id
_entity.type
_entity.pdbx_description
1 polymer ?
#
loop_
_entity_poly.entity_id
_entity_poly.type
_entity_poly.pdbx_seq_one_letter_code
_entity_poly.pdbx_strand_id
1 'polypeptide(L)'
;MIIQCTKKLLDQLKKNPETVNEEKPLTSWHANLIIVNRRKTVVLVNDKNRYVIVLHGLKAKDFKNMDEIILQSIRNTFEQEYINNDVIEQFIDSAKNITYSKTKNRTLVSRMNKACETLYFFEELLDNDTIYQPAISRKLSRNLVGDGKKDYFYPNQEMYKDLEEFAGIPIFQTKL
;
A
#
# COMPACT_ATOMS: atom_id res chain seq x y z
N MET A 1 -10.24 -5.17 4.89
CA MET A 1 -9.05 -5.11 4.01
C MET A 1 -8.31 -6.43 4.09
N ILE A 2 -7.67 -6.86 3.00
CA ILE A 2 -6.85 -8.07 2.98
C ILE A 2 -5.40 -7.69 2.68
N ILE A 3 -4.46 -8.18 3.50
CA ILE A 3 -3.02 -8.00 3.30
C ILE A 3 -2.38 -9.35 2.98
N GLN A 4 -2.07 -9.54 1.70
CA GLN A 4 -1.51 -10.76 1.13
C GLN A 4 0.01 -10.73 1.28
N CYS A 5 0.49 -11.42 2.31
CA CYS A 5 1.86 -11.28 2.77
C CYS A 5 2.78 -12.34 2.17
N THR A 6 4.02 -11.96 1.88
CA THR A 6 5.09 -12.95 1.66
C THR A 6 5.31 -13.76 2.94
N LYS A 7 5.85 -14.98 2.79
CA LYS A 7 6.19 -15.83 3.95
C LYS A 7 7.04 -15.08 4.98
N LYS A 8 8.04 -14.33 4.50
CA LYS A 8 8.93 -13.53 5.34
C LYS A 8 8.17 -12.49 6.19
N LEU A 9 7.16 -11.83 5.62
CA LEU A 9 6.34 -10.88 6.36
C LEU A 9 5.40 -11.58 7.35
N LEU A 10 4.77 -12.70 6.97
CA LEU A 10 3.94 -13.50 7.88
C LEU A 10 4.75 -13.99 9.10
N ASP A 11 5.94 -14.52 8.86
CA ASP A 11 6.84 -15.00 9.92
C ASP A 11 7.22 -13.84 10.88
N GLN A 12 7.46 -12.64 10.33
CA GLN A 12 7.76 -11.45 11.14
C GLN A 12 6.55 -10.96 11.95
N LEU A 13 5.35 -11.05 11.39
CA LEU A 13 4.09 -10.69 12.05
C LEU A 13 3.67 -11.73 13.09
N LYS A 14 4.19 -12.96 13.01
CA LYS A 14 3.76 -14.12 13.81
C LYS A 14 2.25 -14.38 13.72
N LYS A 15 1.66 -14.12 12.55
CA LYS A 15 0.24 -14.36 12.26
C LYS A 15 0.08 -15.61 11.41
N ASN A 16 -0.92 -16.43 11.73
CA ASN A 16 -1.34 -17.53 10.87
C ASN A 16 -2.17 -16.93 9.72
N PRO A 17 -1.80 -17.17 8.45
CA PRO A 17 -2.55 -16.64 7.33
C PRO A 17 -3.91 -17.33 7.21
N GLU A 18 -4.96 -16.55 6.97
CA GLU A 18 -6.30 -17.03 6.70
C GLU A 18 -6.50 -17.34 5.21
N THR A 19 -7.41 -18.27 4.92
CA THR A 19 -7.89 -18.52 3.56
C THR A 19 -9.01 -17.54 3.25
N VAL A 20 -8.86 -16.76 2.17
CA VAL A 20 -9.81 -15.74 1.77
C VAL A 20 -10.52 -16.18 0.48
N ASN A 21 -11.85 -16.23 0.51
CA ASN A 21 -12.68 -16.72 -0.60
C ASN A 21 -13.26 -15.60 -1.47
N GLU A 22 -13.51 -14.42 -0.88
CA GLU A 22 -14.02 -13.24 -1.58
C GLU A 22 -13.08 -12.08 -1.38
N GLU A 23 -12.70 -11.43 -2.49
CA GLU A 23 -11.76 -10.32 -2.46
C GLU A 23 -12.32 -9.12 -3.20
N LYS A 24 -12.13 -7.94 -2.60
CA LYS A 24 -12.39 -6.65 -3.23
C LYS A 24 -11.05 -6.03 -3.61
N PRO A 25 -10.62 -6.09 -4.89
CA PRO A 25 -9.26 -5.72 -5.30
C PRO A 25 -8.79 -4.34 -4.85
N LEU A 26 -9.70 -3.36 -4.78
CA LEU A 26 -9.38 -2.01 -4.30
C LEU A 26 -8.94 -1.99 -2.81
N THR A 27 -9.43 -2.93 -2.01
CA THR A 27 -9.07 -3.07 -0.58
C THR A 27 -8.15 -4.25 -0.30
N SER A 28 -7.60 -4.88 -1.35
CA SER A 28 -6.63 -5.96 -1.25
C SER A 28 -5.24 -5.46 -1.62
N TRP A 29 -4.23 -5.86 -0.85
CA TRP A 29 -2.85 -5.42 -1.02
C TRP A 29 -1.89 -6.59 -0.95
N HIS A 30 -0.91 -6.64 -1.84
CA HIS A 30 0.27 -7.51 -1.68
C HIS A 30 1.35 -6.80 -0.89
N ALA A 31 1.89 -7.46 0.13
CA ALA A 31 2.87 -6.87 1.02
C ALA A 31 4.14 -7.73 1.18
N ASN A 32 5.30 -7.06 1.14
CA ASN A 32 6.61 -7.68 1.36
C ASN A 32 7.38 -7.00 2.48
N LEU A 33 8.27 -7.77 3.12
CA LEU A 33 9.25 -7.28 4.07
C LEU A 33 10.65 -7.32 3.46
N ILE A 34 11.24 -6.15 3.25
CA ILE A 34 12.62 -5.98 2.76
C ILE A 34 13.49 -5.25 3.80
N ILE A 35 14.80 -5.21 3.56
CA ILE A 35 15.74 -4.46 4.38
C ILE A 35 16.34 -3.36 3.52
N VAL A 36 16.11 -2.11 3.89
CA VAL A 36 16.65 -0.91 3.23
C VAL A 36 17.44 -0.15 4.28
N ASN A 37 18.67 0.28 3.99
CA ASN A 37 19.52 0.98 4.97
C ASN A 37 19.60 0.28 6.35
N ARG A 38 19.71 -1.05 6.34
CA ARG A 38 19.73 -1.93 7.54
C ARG A 38 18.46 -1.87 8.41
N ARG A 39 17.37 -1.31 7.89
CA ARG A 39 16.09 -1.14 8.58
C ARG A 39 14.98 -1.97 7.91
N LYS A 40 14.09 -2.53 8.73
CA LYS A 40 12.94 -3.29 8.25
C LYS A 40 11.97 -2.35 7.55
N THR A 41 11.61 -2.70 6.33
CA THR A 41 10.74 -1.90 5.46
C THR A 41 9.65 -2.78 4.90
N VAL A 42 8.40 -2.38 5.10
CA VAL A 42 7.24 -3.06 4.53
C VAL A 42 6.75 -2.24 3.35
N VAL A 43 6.63 -2.89 2.19
CA VAL A 43 6.09 -2.29 0.96
C VAL A 43 4.78 -3.00 0.65
N LEU A 44 3.70 -2.24 0.58
CA LEU A 44 2.37 -2.70 0.19
C LEU A 44 2.04 -2.17 -1.20
N VAL A 45 1.45 -3.00 -2.04
CA VAL A 45 1.03 -2.65 -3.40
C VAL A 45 -0.42 -3.05 -3.59
N ASN A 46 -1.26 -2.11 -3.99
CA ASN A 46 -2.68 -2.33 -4.20
C ASN A 46 -2.92 -3.30 -5.37
N ASP A 47 -3.86 -4.23 -5.21
CA ASP A 47 -4.08 -5.28 -6.19
C ASP A 47 -4.81 -4.79 -7.45
N LYS A 48 -5.62 -3.73 -7.33
CA LYS A 48 -6.37 -3.13 -8.45
C LYS A 48 -5.47 -2.22 -9.27
N ASN A 49 -4.89 -1.20 -8.64
CA ASN A 49 -4.24 -0.07 -9.32
C ASN A 49 -2.73 0.03 -9.07
N ARG A 50 -2.13 -0.88 -8.29
CA ARG A 50 -0.70 -0.90 -7.96
C ARG A 50 -0.18 0.33 -7.20
N TYR A 51 -1.05 1.12 -6.60
CA TYR A 51 -0.63 2.17 -5.70
C TYR A 51 0.23 1.59 -4.58
N VAL A 52 1.30 2.29 -4.21
CA VAL A 52 2.32 1.79 -3.29
C VAL A 52 2.21 2.54 -1.97
N ILE A 53 2.24 1.79 -0.86
CA ILE A 53 2.42 2.33 0.49
C ILE A 53 3.73 1.77 1.05
N VAL A 54 4.57 2.65 1.60
CA VAL A 54 5.85 2.30 2.20
C VAL A 54 5.84 2.62 3.69
N LEU A 55 6.26 1.63 4.48
CA LEU A 55 6.57 1.76 5.89
C LEU A 55 8.05 1.43 6.07
N HIS A 56 8.80 2.30 6.74
CA HIS A 56 10.25 2.16 6.91
C HIS A 56 10.65 2.16 8.39
N GLY A 57 11.83 1.65 8.72
CA GLY A 57 12.33 1.74 10.11
C GLY A 57 11.59 0.91 11.17
N LEU A 58 10.75 -0.06 10.78
CA LEU A 58 9.89 -0.76 11.74
C LEU A 58 10.69 -1.60 12.75
N LYS A 59 10.28 -1.51 14.02
CA LYS A 59 10.81 -2.26 15.16
C LYS A 59 9.83 -3.38 15.56
N ALA A 60 10.30 -4.31 16.39
CA ALA A 60 9.49 -5.46 16.82
C ALA A 60 8.15 -5.07 17.48
N LYS A 61 8.10 -3.93 18.19
CA LYS A 61 6.85 -3.41 18.78
C LYS A 61 5.85 -2.95 17.72
N ASP A 62 6.32 -2.41 16.59
CA ASP A 62 5.48 -1.85 15.54
C ASP A 62 4.74 -2.98 14.81
N PHE A 63 5.39 -4.14 14.60
CA PHE A 63 4.74 -5.32 14.03
C PHE A 63 3.59 -5.88 14.89
N LYS A 64 3.52 -5.55 16.19
CA LYS A 64 2.38 -5.93 17.04
C LYS A 64 1.14 -5.05 16.79
N ASN A 65 1.34 -3.84 16.27
CA ASN A 65 0.30 -2.85 15.99
C ASN A 65 0.17 -2.59 14.48
N MET A 66 0.49 -3.60 13.65
CA MET A 66 0.59 -3.42 12.20
C MET A 66 -0.74 -2.97 11.58
N ASP A 67 -1.87 -3.41 12.11
CA ASP A 67 -3.20 -3.09 11.58
C ASP A 67 -3.45 -1.58 11.62
N GLU A 68 -3.20 -0.95 12.78
CA GLU A 68 -3.30 0.50 12.98
C GLU A 68 -2.27 1.25 12.13
N ILE A 69 -1.04 0.76 12.06
CA ILE A 69 0.04 1.39 11.28
C ILE A 69 -0.30 1.41 9.78
N ILE A 70 -0.86 0.33 9.25
CA ILE A 70 -1.25 0.27 7.83
C ILE A 70 -2.36 1.28 7.55
N LEU A 71 -3.43 1.31 8.35
CA LEU A 71 -4.54 2.24 8.18
C LEU A 71 -4.07 3.70 8.28
N GLN A 72 -3.23 4.01 9.28
CA GLN A 72 -2.67 5.35 9.44
C GLN A 72 -1.76 5.75 8.27
N SER A 73 -0.97 4.82 7.74
CA SER A 73 -0.10 5.09 6.59
C SER A 73 -0.89 5.40 5.32
N ILE A 74 -1.98 4.65 5.09
CA ILE A 74 -2.91 4.92 3.97
C ILE A 74 -3.52 6.31 4.13
N ARG A 75 -4.08 6.60 5.32
CA ARG A 75 -4.65 7.92 5.65
C ARG A 75 -3.66 9.06 5.41
N ASN A 76 -2.49 9.00 6.05
CA ASN A 76 -1.44 10.03 5.90
C ASN A 76 -1.04 10.23 4.43
N THR A 77 -0.97 9.14 3.66
CA THR A 77 -0.61 9.20 2.24
C THR A 77 -1.72 9.84 1.41
N PHE A 78 -2.98 9.47 1.66
CA PHE A 78 -4.14 10.03 0.95
C PHE A 78 -4.37 11.50 1.30
N GLU A 79 -4.15 11.91 2.55
CA GLU A 79 -4.16 13.31 2.95
C GLU A 79 -3.07 14.11 2.21
N GLN A 80 -1.86 13.55 2.06
CA GLN A 80 -0.81 14.17 1.24
C GLN A 80 -1.12 14.15 -0.27
N GLU A 81 -2.01 13.29 -0.74
CA GLU A 81 -2.55 13.34 -2.09
C GLU A 81 -3.65 14.42 -2.24
N TYR A 82 -4.02 15.11 -1.14
CA TYR A 82 -5.13 16.07 -1.07
C TYR A 82 -6.49 15.43 -1.40
N ILE A 83 -6.63 14.14 -1.14
CA ILE A 83 -7.89 13.42 -1.30
C ILE A 83 -8.90 13.96 -0.28
N ASN A 84 -10.14 14.13 -0.72
CA ASN A 84 -11.27 14.57 0.08
C ASN A 84 -11.41 13.70 1.34
N ASN A 85 -11.44 14.33 2.52
CA ASN A 85 -11.51 13.63 3.80
C ASN A 85 -12.68 12.64 3.88
N ASP A 86 -13.84 12.97 3.32
CA ASP A 86 -15.00 12.06 3.33
C ASP A 86 -14.72 10.77 2.56
N VAL A 87 -13.98 10.86 1.45
CA VAL A 87 -13.52 9.70 0.67
C VAL A 87 -12.51 8.87 1.47
N ILE A 88 -11.58 9.52 2.18
CA ILE A 88 -10.60 8.86 3.05
C ILE A 88 -11.31 8.08 4.16
N GLU A 89 -12.22 8.74 4.89
CA GLU A 89 -12.97 8.10 5.97
C GLU A 89 -13.77 6.90 5.46
N GLN A 90 -14.51 7.07 4.36
CA GLN A 90 -15.30 5.98 3.78
C GLN A 90 -14.41 4.80 3.37
N PHE A 91 -13.25 5.05 2.79
CA PHE A 91 -12.30 3.99 2.44
C PHE A 91 -11.78 3.28 3.70
N ILE A 92 -11.30 4.04 4.70
CA ILE A 92 -10.76 3.48 5.96
C ILE A 92 -11.82 2.68 6.70
N ASP A 93 -13.05 3.16 6.79
CA ASP A 93 -14.15 2.44 7.45
C ASP A 93 -14.52 1.13 6.73
N SER A 94 -14.49 1.12 5.39
CA SER A 94 -14.68 -0.11 4.61
C SER A 94 -13.52 -1.10 4.77
N ALA A 95 -12.35 -0.62 5.18
CA ALA A 95 -11.09 -1.34 5.21
C ALA A 95 -10.62 -1.76 6.60
N LYS A 96 -11.18 -1.20 7.69
CA LYS A 96 -10.63 -1.29 9.06
C LYS A 96 -10.37 -2.69 9.62
N ASN A 97 -11.17 -3.67 9.23
CA ASN A 97 -10.95 -5.06 9.63
C ASN A 97 -9.90 -5.70 8.70
N ILE A 98 -8.68 -5.90 9.19
CA ILE A 98 -7.57 -6.44 8.42
C ILE A 98 -7.45 -7.95 8.62
N THR A 99 -7.53 -8.69 7.51
CA THR A 99 -7.19 -10.11 7.43
C THR A 99 -5.85 -10.28 6.74
N TYR A 100 -4.99 -11.15 7.29
CA TYR A 100 -3.71 -11.50 6.69
C TYR A 100 -3.81 -12.84 5.98
N SER A 101 -3.35 -12.89 4.73
CA SER A 101 -3.34 -14.11 3.93
C SER A 101 -1.96 -14.34 3.31
N LYS A 102 -1.78 -15.49 2.64
CA LYS A 102 -0.60 -15.73 1.81
C LYS A 102 -0.73 -14.93 0.51
N THR A 103 0.40 -14.48 -0.05
CA THR A 103 0.42 -13.95 -1.43
C THR A 103 -0.25 -14.92 -2.40
N LYS A 104 -0.97 -14.38 -3.38
CA LYS A 104 -1.51 -15.15 -4.50
C LYS A 104 -0.90 -14.69 -5.81
N ASN A 105 -1.05 -15.52 -6.85
CA ASN A 105 -0.70 -15.24 -8.25
C ASN A 105 0.70 -14.62 -8.46
N ARG A 106 1.56 -15.34 -9.19
CA ARG A 106 2.93 -14.90 -9.52
C ARG A 106 3.00 -13.50 -10.15
N THR A 107 1.97 -13.06 -10.86
CA THR A 107 1.89 -11.72 -11.44
C THR A 107 1.82 -10.62 -10.37
N LEU A 108 1.01 -10.77 -9.33
CA LEU A 108 0.89 -9.76 -8.26
C LEU A 108 2.16 -9.72 -7.40
N VAL A 109 2.74 -10.89 -7.12
CA VAL A 109 4.06 -11.01 -6.47
C VAL A 109 5.14 -10.30 -7.29
N SER A 110 5.17 -10.50 -8.61
CA SER A 110 6.14 -9.83 -9.49
C SER A 110 5.97 -8.31 -9.47
N ARG A 111 4.74 -7.79 -9.51
CA ARG A 111 4.43 -6.35 -9.41
C ARG A 111 4.91 -5.76 -8.08
N MET A 112 4.62 -6.45 -6.97
CA MET A 112 5.07 -6.05 -5.63
C MET A 112 6.61 -6.07 -5.51
N ASN A 113 7.27 -7.09 -6.05
CA ASN A 113 8.73 -7.13 -6.09
C ASN A 113 9.31 -5.99 -6.93
N LYS A 114 8.66 -5.62 -8.04
CA LYS A 114 9.10 -4.46 -8.84
C LYS A 114 9.01 -3.14 -8.07
N ALA A 115 7.97 -2.95 -7.27
CA ALA A 115 7.88 -1.79 -6.38
C ALA A 115 8.99 -1.81 -5.32
N CYS A 116 9.32 -2.97 -4.76
CA CYS A 116 10.44 -3.13 -3.82
C CYS A 116 11.79 -2.78 -4.47
N GLU A 117 12.05 -3.26 -5.69
CA GLU A 117 13.25 -2.89 -6.47
C GLU A 117 13.31 -1.39 -6.70
N THR A 118 12.17 -0.79 -7.07
CA THR A 118 12.07 0.63 -7.38
C THR A 118 12.38 1.49 -6.15
N LEU A 119 12.01 1.03 -4.95
CA LEU A 119 12.28 1.74 -3.70
C LEU A 119 13.78 1.92 -3.43
N TYR A 120 14.65 0.97 -3.83
CA TYR A 120 16.09 1.10 -3.60
C TYR A 120 16.71 2.30 -4.33
N PHE A 121 16.13 2.74 -5.46
CA PHE A 121 16.58 3.97 -6.13
C PHE A 121 16.23 5.25 -5.38
N PHE A 122 15.38 5.16 -4.35
CA PHE A 122 14.93 6.29 -3.54
C PHE A 122 15.27 6.12 -2.05
N GLU A 123 16.19 5.22 -1.70
CA GLU A 123 16.49 4.91 -0.30
C GLU A 123 17.07 6.09 0.48
N GLU A 124 17.77 7.01 -0.19
CA GLU A 124 18.30 8.25 0.41
C GLU A 124 17.20 9.27 0.75
N LEU A 125 16.00 9.11 0.17
CA LEU A 125 14.86 9.99 0.40
C LEU A 125 13.93 9.48 1.52
N LEU A 126 14.25 8.34 2.13
CA LEU A 126 13.50 7.79 3.25
C LEU A 126 13.71 8.65 4.50
N ASP A 127 12.60 9.05 5.11
CA ASP A 127 12.62 9.77 6.38
C ASP A 127 12.91 8.77 7.52
N ASN A 128 14.01 8.99 8.24
CA ASN A 128 14.43 8.10 9.33
C ASN A 128 13.76 8.40 10.67
N ASP A 129 13.04 9.53 10.78
CA ASP A 129 12.41 9.99 12.01
C ASP A 129 10.98 9.47 12.17
N THR A 130 10.39 8.91 11.10
CA THR A 130 9.06 8.31 11.11
C THR A 130 9.02 6.97 10.39
N ILE A 131 8.09 6.10 10.79
CA ILE A 131 7.83 4.86 10.06
C ILE A 131 6.95 5.07 8.83
N TYR A 132 6.19 6.16 8.78
CA TYR A 132 5.26 6.47 7.69
C TYR A 132 5.98 7.22 6.58
N GLN A 133 5.91 6.71 5.34
CA GLN A 133 6.66 7.29 4.22
C GLN A 133 5.72 7.80 3.11
N PRO A 134 4.81 8.76 3.37
CA PRO A 134 3.83 9.20 2.39
C PRO A 134 4.49 9.86 1.17
N ALA A 135 5.56 10.64 1.34
CA ALA A 135 6.29 11.24 0.21
C ALA A 135 6.85 10.18 -0.76
N ILE A 136 7.41 9.09 -0.23
CA ILE A 136 7.96 7.98 -1.01
C ILE A 136 6.85 7.13 -1.63
N SER A 137 5.80 6.84 -0.87
CA SER A 137 4.59 6.14 -1.34
C SER A 137 3.99 6.84 -2.58
N ARG A 138 3.81 8.16 -2.48
CA ARG A 138 3.38 9.03 -3.57
C ARG A 138 4.33 9.01 -4.77
N LYS A 139 5.64 9.06 -4.52
CA LYS A 139 6.66 9.09 -5.57
C LYS A 139 6.68 7.78 -6.37
N LEU A 140 6.67 6.64 -5.68
CA LEU A 140 6.60 5.31 -6.30
C LEU A 140 5.31 5.13 -7.12
N SER A 141 4.20 5.66 -6.61
CA SER A 141 2.88 5.57 -7.26
C SER A 141 2.71 6.49 -8.47
N ARG A 142 3.64 7.43 -8.70
CA ARG A 142 3.68 8.30 -9.89
C ARG A 142 4.57 7.75 -11.00
N ASN A 143 5.23 6.60 -10.79
CA ASN A 143 6.02 5.96 -11.84
C ASN A 143 5.10 5.22 -12.82
N LEU A 144 5.38 5.35 -14.11
CA LEU A 144 4.68 4.65 -15.17
C LEU A 144 4.93 3.13 -15.04
N VAL A 145 3.87 2.32 -15.02
CA VAL A 145 3.97 0.86 -14.90
C VAL A 145 3.26 0.15 -16.05
N GLY A 146 3.86 -0.93 -16.55
CA GLY A 146 3.26 -1.72 -17.63
C GLY A 146 2.14 -2.63 -17.15
N ASP A 147 1.07 -2.76 -17.91
CA ASP A 147 -0.10 -3.60 -17.56
C ASP A 147 0.14 -5.11 -17.82
N GLY A 148 1.13 -5.42 -18.68
CA GLY A 148 1.48 -6.77 -19.16
C GLY A 148 1.04 -7.06 -20.60
N LYS A 149 0.36 -6.12 -21.25
CA LYS A 149 -0.19 -6.20 -22.62
C LYS A 149 0.35 -5.09 -23.54
N LYS A 150 1.57 -4.62 -23.26
CA LYS A 150 2.23 -3.47 -23.92
C LYS A 150 1.53 -2.12 -23.69
N ASP A 151 0.66 -2.03 -22.70
CA ASP A 151 0.08 -0.77 -22.26
C ASP A 151 0.71 -0.32 -20.93
N TYR A 152 0.53 0.95 -20.60
CA TYR A 152 1.12 1.60 -19.44
C TYR A 152 0.13 2.55 -18.77
N PHE A 153 0.20 2.64 -17.46
CA PHE A 153 -0.63 3.54 -16.68
C PHE A 153 0.11 4.08 -15.46
N TYR A 154 -0.45 5.13 -14.87
CA TYR A 154 0.04 5.72 -13.62
C TYR A 154 -0.79 5.22 -12.43
N PRO A 155 -0.19 4.50 -11.47
CA PRO A 155 -0.91 3.95 -10.32
C PRO A 155 -1.69 4.98 -9.51
N ASN A 156 -1.16 6.20 -9.34
CA ASN A 156 -1.85 7.26 -8.62
C ASN A 156 -3.13 7.72 -9.34
N GLN A 157 -3.09 7.85 -10.67
CA GLN A 157 -4.27 8.26 -11.44
C GLN A 157 -5.37 7.19 -11.39
N GLU A 158 -5.01 5.91 -11.47
CA GLU A 158 -5.96 4.80 -11.34
C GLU A 158 -6.53 4.71 -9.92
N MET A 159 -5.71 4.90 -8.88
CA MET A 159 -6.20 5.00 -7.51
C MET A 159 -7.21 6.13 -7.34
N TYR A 160 -6.98 7.29 -7.97
CA TYR A 160 -7.94 8.39 -7.88
C TYR A 160 -9.29 8.03 -8.52
N LYS A 161 -9.27 7.46 -9.73
CA LYS A 161 -10.50 7.00 -10.40
C LYS A 161 -11.23 5.94 -9.57
N ASP A 162 -10.48 4.99 -9.02
CA ASP A 162 -11.03 3.91 -8.21
C ASP A 162 -11.70 4.40 -6.93
N LEU A 163 -11.10 5.40 -6.27
CA LEU A 163 -11.65 5.99 -5.05
C LEU A 163 -12.86 6.88 -5.35
N GLU A 164 -12.85 7.61 -6.46
CA GLU A 164 -14.01 8.41 -6.91
C GLU A 164 -15.20 7.51 -7.26
N GLU A 165 -14.98 6.42 -7.99
CA GLU A 165 -16.00 5.40 -8.28
C GLU A 165 -16.53 4.75 -6.99
N PHE A 166 -15.61 4.42 -6.07
CA PHE A 166 -15.96 3.80 -4.79
C PHE A 166 -16.81 4.72 -3.89
N ALA A 167 -16.46 6.01 -3.83
CA ALA A 167 -17.11 6.95 -2.92
C ALA A 167 -18.37 7.59 -3.51
N GLY A 168 -18.46 7.68 -4.84
CA GLY A 168 -19.57 8.36 -5.52
C GLY A 168 -19.58 9.88 -5.35
N ILE A 169 -18.46 10.46 -4.89
CA ILE A 169 -18.26 11.91 -4.70
C ILE A 169 -16.89 12.32 -5.26
N PRO A 170 -16.68 13.61 -5.61
CA PRO A 170 -15.40 14.07 -6.14
C PRO A 170 -14.22 13.81 -5.21
N ILE A 171 -13.12 13.31 -5.79
CA ILE A 171 -11.93 12.94 -5.00
C ILE A 171 -11.12 14.15 -4.52
N PHE A 172 -11.13 15.26 -5.26
CA PHE A 172 -10.45 16.49 -4.87
C PHE A 172 -11.49 17.56 -4.57
N GLN A 173 -11.35 18.23 -3.42
CA GLN A 173 -12.15 19.41 -3.12
C GLN A 173 -11.52 20.62 -3.81
N THR A 174 -12.23 21.25 -4.74
CA THR A 174 -11.88 22.59 -5.19
C THR A 174 -12.22 23.57 -4.06
N LYS A 175 -11.20 24.15 -3.42
CA LYS A 175 -11.42 25.38 -2.66
C LYS A 175 -11.72 26.48 -3.67
N LEU A 176 -12.97 26.94 -3.71
CA LEU A 176 -13.35 28.22 -4.29
C LEU A 176 -12.77 29.36 -3.46
#